data_AF-A0A931RZ50-F1
#
_entry.id   AF-A0A931RZ50-F1
#
_cell.length_a   1.000
_cell.length_b   1.000
_cell.length_c   1.000
_cell.angle_alpha   90.00
_cell.angle_beta   90.00
_cell.angle_gamma   90.00
#
_symmetry.space_group_name_H-M   'P 1'
#
loop_
_entity.id
_entity.type
_entity.pdbx_description
1 polymer ?
#
loop_
_entity_poly.entity_id
_entity_poly.type
_entity_poly.pdbx_seq_one_letter_code
_entity_poly.pdbx_strand_id
1 'polypeptide(L)'
;MRISGVFLTLLIFSAVSSFFSCASLGKKPLPPGARRAPVQETTVGPEREASNALIEQGKSKLEAGHYDKAFDFFQESVNVDPTNGVGFYYLAYVKYKTGEYQEVANFLEKAEALLSSSKEWQERIDLLKGELNR
;
A
#
# COMPACT_ATOMS: atom_id res chain seq x y z
N MET A 1 57.79 32.82 -1.10
CA MET A 1 58.58 31.93 -1.97
C MET A 1 58.12 30.50 -1.76
N ARG A 2 57.98 29.76 -2.85
CA ARG A 2 57.57 28.35 -2.98
C ARG A 2 58.52 27.42 -2.19
N ILE A 3 58.13 26.22 -1.77
CA ILE A 3 58.29 24.92 -2.48
C ILE A 3 57.56 23.90 -1.59
N SER A 4 56.42 23.31 -1.98
CA SER A 4 56.24 22.13 -2.84
C SER A 4 56.79 20.81 -2.26
N GLY A 5 55.93 19.80 -2.15
CA GLY A 5 56.34 18.39 -2.28
C GLY A 5 56.03 17.50 -1.08
N VAL A 6 54.77 17.08 -0.95
CA VAL A 6 54.45 15.83 -0.23
C VAL A 6 54.30 14.75 -1.30
N PHE A 7 55.34 13.93 -1.44
CA PHE A 7 55.33 12.67 -2.16
C PHE A 7 56.32 11.76 -1.44
N LEU A 8 55.83 10.78 -0.67
CA LEU A 8 56.40 9.45 -0.76
C LEU A 8 55.43 8.42 -0.16
N THR A 9 55.11 7.46 -1.02
CA THR A 9 54.18 6.36 -0.88
C THR A 9 54.79 5.13 -0.19
N LEU A 10 53.88 4.27 0.26
CA LEU A 10 53.96 2.79 0.34
C LEU A 10 54.72 2.15 1.53
N LEU A 11 54.00 1.34 2.32
CA LEU A 11 54.09 -0.15 2.40
C LEU A 11 53.16 -0.63 3.57
N ILE A 12 51.96 -1.19 3.34
CA ILE A 12 51.59 -2.61 3.10
C ILE A 12 51.49 -3.50 4.38
N PHE A 13 50.25 -3.95 4.64
CA PHE A 13 49.74 -5.24 5.19
C PHE A 13 49.46 -5.53 6.69
N SER A 14 48.36 -6.29 6.81
CA SER A 14 47.79 -7.06 7.93
C SER A 14 46.81 -6.27 8.82
N ALA A 15 45.58 -6.70 9.07
CA ALA A 15 45.02 -8.04 9.02
C ALA A 15 43.56 -8.05 8.53
N VAL A 16 43.21 -9.23 8.01
CA VAL A 16 41.94 -9.62 7.41
C VAL A 16 40.87 -9.83 8.49
N SER A 17 39.62 -9.66 8.06
CA SER A 17 38.39 -10.28 8.59
C SER A 17 37.94 -9.96 10.01
N SER A 18 36.94 -9.09 10.11
CA SER A 18 35.64 -9.50 10.63
C SER A 18 34.55 -8.59 10.06
N PHE A 19 34.05 -9.00 8.90
CA PHE A 19 32.73 -8.66 8.39
C PHE A 19 31.71 -9.49 9.17
N PHE A 20 30.85 -8.85 9.96
CA PHE A 20 29.52 -9.31 10.36
C PHE A 20 28.74 -8.06 10.77
N SER A 21 27.54 -7.77 10.33
CA SER A 21 26.75 -8.25 9.21
C SER A 21 25.73 -7.14 8.96
N CYS A 22 25.52 -6.84 7.70
CA CYS A 22 24.54 -5.89 7.21
C CYS A 22 23.11 -6.37 7.52
N ALA A 23 22.23 -5.46 7.91
CA ALA A 23 20.79 -5.56 7.64
C ALA A 23 20.18 -4.16 7.53
N SER A 24 20.67 -3.37 6.58
CA SER A 24 19.80 -2.36 5.96
C SER A 24 18.71 -3.12 5.21
N LEU A 25 17.45 -2.96 5.61
CA LEU A 25 16.26 -3.41 4.89
C LEU A 25 16.21 -2.73 3.52
N GLY A 26 16.99 -3.26 2.58
CA GLY A 26 16.88 -2.96 1.17
C GLY A 26 15.53 -3.46 0.70
N LYS A 27 14.65 -2.53 0.33
CA LYS A 27 13.52 -2.83 -0.54
C LYS A 27 14.10 -3.47 -1.80
N LYS A 28 13.95 -4.79 -1.92
CA LYS A 28 14.41 -5.55 -3.08
C LYS A 28 13.77 -4.92 -4.33
N PRO A 29 14.54 -4.52 -5.35
CA PRO A 29 13.94 -4.02 -6.59
C PRO A 29 13.10 -5.14 -7.21
N LEU A 30 11.84 -4.84 -7.56
CA LEU A 30 11.01 -5.78 -8.29
C LEU A 30 11.70 -6.11 -9.63
N PRO A 31 11.74 -7.39 -10.04
CA PRO A 31 12.34 -7.78 -11.31
C PRO A 31 11.58 -7.16 -12.50
N PRO A 32 12.27 -6.57 -13.49
CA PRO A 32 11.63 -6.08 -14.70
C PRO A 32 11.21 -7.27 -15.56
N GLY A 33 9.90 -7.52 -15.63
CA GLY A 33 9.36 -8.66 -16.39
C GLY A 33 8.15 -9.36 -15.77
N ALA A 34 7.53 -8.82 -14.72
CA ALA A 34 6.24 -9.29 -14.25
C ALA A 34 5.15 -8.96 -15.29
N ARG A 35 5.06 -9.80 -16.33
CA ARG A 35 3.87 -9.94 -17.15
C ARG A 35 2.72 -10.21 -16.16
N ARG A 36 1.85 -9.23 -15.92
CA ARG A 36 0.66 -9.41 -15.07
C ARG A 36 -0.11 -10.60 -15.64
N ALA A 37 -0.02 -11.73 -14.94
CA ALA A 37 -0.84 -12.90 -15.22
C ALA A 37 -2.32 -12.53 -15.06
N PRO A 38 -3.24 -13.20 -15.77
CA PRO A 38 -4.66 -12.88 -15.70
C PRO A 38 -5.13 -12.98 -14.24
N VAL A 39 -5.84 -11.95 -13.79
CA VAL A 39 -6.41 -11.85 -12.44
C VAL A 39 -7.34 -13.04 -12.23
N GLN A 40 -6.91 -13.99 -11.41
CA GLN A 40 -7.74 -15.10 -10.97
C GLN A 40 -8.36 -14.71 -9.63
N GLU A 41 -9.56 -14.14 -9.68
CA GLU A 41 -10.57 -14.32 -8.62
C GLU A 41 -10.72 -15.84 -8.41
N THR A 42 -10.09 -16.43 -7.40
CA THR A 42 -10.52 -17.70 -6.75
C THR A 42 -9.50 -18.34 -5.80
N THR A 43 -8.22 -17.96 -5.81
CA THR A 43 -7.30 -18.40 -4.75
C THR A 43 -7.12 -17.25 -3.78
N VAL A 44 -7.86 -17.27 -2.66
CA VAL A 44 -7.64 -16.33 -1.55
C VAL A 44 -6.22 -16.62 -1.04
N GLY A 45 -5.25 -15.84 -1.54
CA GLY A 45 -3.89 -15.92 -1.04
C GLY A 45 -3.84 -15.44 0.42
N PRO A 46 -2.81 -15.79 1.19
CA PRO A 46 -2.68 -15.33 2.58
C PRO A 46 -2.71 -13.80 2.69
N GLU A 47 -2.25 -13.08 1.67
CA GLU A 47 -2.33 -11.62 1.59
C GLU A 47 -3.79 -11.14 1.45
N ARG A 48 -4.60 -11.79 0.61
CA ARG A 48 -6.02 -11.46 0.45
C ARG A 48 -6.80 -11.73 1.74
N GLU A 49 -6.50 -12.84 2.41
CA GLU A 49 -7.12 -13.18 3.70
C GLU A 49 -6.75 -12.17 4.79
N ALA A 50 -5.47 -11.82 4.92
CA ALA A 50 -5.00 -10.81 5.86
C ALA A 50 -5.61 -9.43 5.56
N SER A 51 -5.66 -9.04 4.28
CA SER A 51 -6.32 -7.81 3.82
C SER A 51 -7.82 -7.78 4.21
N ASN A 52 -8.53 -8.89 4.04
CA ASN A 52 -9.94 -9.02 4.44
C ASN A 52 -10.11 -8.93 5.97
N ALA A 53 -9.23 -9.56 6.74
CA ALA A 53 -9.27 -9.48 8.20
C ALA A 53 -9.06 -8.04 8.70
N LEU A 54 -8.17 -7.27 8.05
CA LEU A 54 -7.99 -5.85 8.33
C LEU A 54 -9.23 -5.02 7.94
N ILE A 55 -9.88 -5.34 6.82
CA ILE A 55 -11.16 -4.71 6.43
C ILE A 55 -12.23 -4.94 7.48
N GLU A 56 -12.38 -6.16 8.01
CA GLU A 56 -13.39 -6.43 9.04
C GLU A 56 -13.11 -5.66 10.35
N GLN A 57 -11.84 -5.53 10.74
CA GLN A 57 -11.46 -4.67 11.87
C GLN A 57 -11.78 -3.19 11.60
N GLY A 58 -11.45 -2.69 10.41
CA GLY A 58 -11.76 -1.32 9.99
C GLY A 58 -13.27 -1.03 10.00
N LYS A 59 -14.10 -1.97 9.51
CA LYS A 59 -15.56 -1.87 9.54
C LYS A 59 -16.09 -1.75 10.97
N SER A 60 -15.58 -2.56 11.90
CA SER A 60 -15.94 -2.45 13.31
C SER A 60 -15.59 -1.07 13.90
N LYS A 61 -14.44 -0.49 13.54
CA LYS A 61 -14.07 0.88 13.98
C LYS A 61 -14.94 1.95 13.34
N LEU A 62 -15.28 1.78 12.06
CA LEU A 62 -16.15 2.68 11.30
C LEU A 62 -17.56 2.72 11.91
N GLU A 63 -18.13 1.56 12.23
CA GLU A 63 -19.44 1.43 12.89
C GLU A 63 -19.43 2.08 14.28
N ALA A 64 -18.31 2.00 15.00
CA ALA A 64 -18.10 2.67 16.28
C ALA A 64 -17.82 4.18 16.15
N GLY A 65 -17.81 4.75 14.94
CA GLY A 65 -17.53 6.17 14.70
C GLY A 65 -16.05 6.56 14.86
N HIS A 66 -15.15 5.59 15.04
CA HIS A 66 -13.71 5.84 15.13
C HIS A 66 -13.08 5.91 13.73
N TYR A 67 -13.36 7.00 13.00
CA TYR A 67 -12.96 7.16 11.60
C TYR A 67 -11.45 7.09 11.37
N ASP A 68 -10.64 7.71 12.24
CA ASP A 68 -9.17 7.65 12.11
C ASP A 68 -8.64 6.21 12.18
N LYS A 69 -9.13 5.44 13.17
CA LYS A 69 -8.74 4.03 13.33
C LYS A 69 -9.25 3.16 12.19
N ALA A 70 -10.45 3.45 11.69
CA ALA A 70 -10.99 2.76 10.53
C ALA A 70 -10.11 3.00 9.30
N PHE A 71 -9.71 4.25 9.08
CA PHE A 71 -8.78 4.63 8.01
C PHE A 71 -7.46 3.87 8.11
N ASP A 72 -6.85 3.81 9.29
CA ASP A 72 -5.59 3.07 9.51
C ASP A 72 -5.70 1.60 9.09
N PHE A 73 -6.77 0.91 9.53
CA PHE A 73 -7.00 -0.49 9.17
C PHE A 73 -7.23 -0.69 7.66
N PHE A 74 -7.99 0.19 7.02
CA PHE A 74 -8.20 0.10 5.57
C PHE A 74 -6.93 0.45 4.79
N GLN A 75 -6.12 1.37 5.29
CA GLN A 75 -4.84 1.73 4.69
C GLN A 75 -3.83 0.58 4.81
N GLU A 76 -3.79 -0.11 5.94
CA GLU A 76 -3.01 -1.34 6.11
C GLU A 76 -3.52 -2.44 5.18
N SER A 77 -4.83 -2.62 5.05
CA SER A 77 -5.45 -3.61 4.16
C SER A 77 -5.00 -3.47 2.70
N VAL A 78 -4.96 -2.24 2.17
CA VAL A 78 -4.51 -1.99 0.79
C VAL A 78 -2.99 -2.06 0.64
N ASN A 79 -2.23 -1.93 1.73
CA ASN A 79 -0.79 -2.15 1.73
C ASN A 79 -0.46 -3.65 1.70
N VAL A 80 -1.26 -4.46 2.40
CA VAL A 80 -1.14 -5.93 2.42
C VAL A 80 -1.54 -6.53 1.08
N ASP A 81 -2.71 -6.14 0.56
CA ASP A 81 -3.13 -6.54 -0.79
C ASP A 81 -3.59 -5.33 -1.61
N PRO A 82 -2.70 -4.76 -2.45
CA PRO A 82 -3.02 -3.65 -3.35
C PRO A 82 -4.01 -4.00 -4.46
N THR A 83 -4.36 -5.28 -4.64
CA THR A 83 -5.35 -5.74 -5.62
C THR A 83 -6.71 -5.99 -4.98
N ASN A 84 -6.86 -5.78 -3.66
CA ASN A 84 -8.13 -5.85 -2.98
C ASN A 84 -8.89 -4.52 -3.04
N GLY A 85 -9.76 -4.39 -4.05
CA GLY A 85 -10.54 -3.18 -4.27
C GLY A 85 -11.45 -2.78 -3.10
N VAL A 86 -11.80 -3.74 -2.22
CA VAL A 86 -12.67 -3.50 -1.06
C VAL A 86 -12.04 -2.52 -0.08
N GLY A 87 -10.73 -2.62 0.16
CA GLY A 87 -10.01 -1.70 1.04
C GLY A 87 -10.05 -0.26 0.52
N PHE A 88 -9.90 -0.08 -0.80
CA PHE A 88 -10.02 1.23 -1.44
C PHE A 88 -11.43 1.81 -1.34
N TYR A 89 -12.47 0.99 -1.50
CA TYR A 89 -13.85 1.46 -1.30
C TYR A 89 -14.05 1.99 0.13
N TYR A 90 -13.57 1.26 1.14
CA TYR A 90 -13.75 1.67 2.52
C TYR A 90 -12.91 2.89 2.91
N LEU A 91 -11.71 3.07 2.34
CA LEU A 91 -10.95 4.32 2.47
C LEU A 91 -11.76 5.51 1.93
N ALA A 92 -12.36 5.34 0.75
CA ALA A 92 -13.23 6.36 0.15
C ALA A 92 -14.45 6.65 1.03
N TYR A 93 -15.07 5.60 1.58
CA TYR A 93 -16.22 5.73 2.47
C TYR A 93 -15.86 6.46 3.76
N VAL A 94 -14.71 6.18 4.38
CA VAL A 94 -14.25 6.94 5.56
C VAL A 94 -14.06 8.41 5.22
N LYS A 95 -13.39 8.73 4.11
CA LYS A 95 -13.18 10.12 3.66
C LYS A 95 -14.50 10.84 3.36
N TYR A 96 -15.49 10.13 2.83
CA TYR A 96 -16.85 10.66 2.69
C TYR A 96 -17.47 10.99 4.07
N LYS A 97 -17.35 10.09 5.05
CA LYS A 97 -17.90 10.30 6.40
C LYS A 97 -17.20 11.42 7.18
N THR A 98 -15.92 11.69 6.90
CA THR A 98 -15.16 12.80 7.50
C THR A 98 -15.29 14.12 6.73
N GLY A 99 -15.99 14.13 5.59
CA GLY A 99 -16.20 15.33 4.76
C GLY A 99 -15.02 15.69 3.85
N GLU A 100 -14.04 14.82 3.72
CA GLU A 100 -12.85 14.98 2.89
C GLU A 100 -13.12 14.55 1.43
N TYR A 101 -14.14 15.15 0.81
CA TYR A 101 -14.66 14.73 -0.49
C TYR A 101 -13.64 14.77 -1.63
N GLN A 102 -12.60 15.61 -1.53
CA GLN A 102 -11.53 15.69 -2.53
C GLN A 102 -10.74 14.37 -2.66
N GLU A 103 -10.59 13.62 -1.58
CA GLU A 103 -9.87 12.35 -1.58
C GLU A 103 -10.74 11.16 -1.97
N VAL A 104 -12.07 11.30 -1.83
CA VAL A 104 -13.03 10.22 -2.11
C VAL A 104 -12.92 9.74 -3.55
N ALA A 105 -12.82 10.67 -4.52
CA ALA A 105 -12.74 10.33 -5.94
C ALA A 105 -11.51 9.44 -6.27
N ASN A 106 -10.35 9.76 -5.69
CA ASN A 106 -9.10 9.03 -5.92
C ASN A 106 -9.18 7.57 -5.45
N PHE A 107 -9.82 7.35 -4.29
CA PHE A 107 -10.00 6.01 -3.74
C PHE A 107 -11.11 5.24 -4.47
N LEU A 108 -12.20 5.91 -4.85
CA LEU A 108 -13.28 5.30 -5.63
C LEU A 108 -12.80 4.81 -7.00
N GLU A 109 -12.00 5.60 -7.70
CA GLU A 109 -11.46 5.23 -9.02
C GLU A 109 -10.70 3.89 -8.96
N LYS A 110 -9.87 3.73 -7.92
CA LYS A 110 -9.13 2.48 -7.68
C LYS A 110 -10.07 1.33 -7.34
N ALA A 111 -11.06 1.58 -6.48
CA ALA A 111 -12.05 0.56 -6.12
C ALA A 111 -12.83 0.07 -7.35
N GLU A 112 -13.28 0.99 -8.21
CA GLU A 112 -14.01 0.70 -9.44
C GLU A 112 -13.18 -0.13 -10.42
N ALA A 113 -11.93 0.25 -10.65
CA ALA A 113 -11.03 -0.50 -11.53
C ALA A 113 -10.83 -1.94 -11.07
N LEU A 114 -10.72 -2.16 -9.76
CA LEU A 114 -10.47 -3.47 -9.16
C LEU A 114 -11.74 -4.32 -8.93
N LEU A 115 -12.91 -3.68 -8.84
CA LEU A 115 -14.19 -4.33 -8.55
C LEU A 115 -15.17 -4.27 -9.73
N SER A 116 -14.68 -3.95 -10.93
CA SER A 116 -15.49 -3.82 -12.15
C SER A 116 -16.27 -5.09 -12.52
N SER A 117 -15.79 -6.27 -12.13
CA SER A 117 -16.48 -7.56 -12.30
C SER A 117 -17.60 -7.81 -11.29
N SER A 118 -17.58 -7.13 -10.13
CA SER A 118 -18.50 -7.41 -9.03
C SER A 118 -19.70 -6.47 -9.05
N LYS A 119 -20.85 -6.99 -9.49
CA LYS A 119 -22.11 -6.24 -9.52
C LYS A 119 -22.46 -5.62 -8.16
N GLU A 120 -22.29 -6.38 -7.08
CA GLU A 120 -22.56 -5.89 -5.72
C GLU A 120 -21.74 -4.64 -5.39
N TRP A 121 -20.43 -4.69 -5.68
CA TRP A 121 -19.55 -3.57 -5.39
C TRP A 121 -19.79 -2.38 -6.31
N GLN A 122 -20.15 -2.61 -7.57
CA GLN A 122 -20.53 -1.53 -8.48
C GLN A 122 -21.75 -0.75 -7.96
N GLU A 123 -22.79 -1.44 -7.50
CA GLU A 123 -23.97 -0.78 -6.92
C GLU A 123 -23.59 0.11 -5.72
N ARG A 124 -22.69 -0.35 -4.84
CA ARG A 124 -22.20 0.43 -3.69
C ARG A 124 -21.39 1.66 -4.13
N ILE A 125 -20.53 1.50 -5.13
CA ILE A 125 -19.72 2.58 -5.70
C ILE A 125 -20.62 3.66 -6.31
N ASP A 126 -21.60 3.26 -7.11
CA ASP A 126 -22.53 4.17 -7.76
C ASP A 126 -23.39 4.94 -6.76
N LEU A 127 -23.85 4.28 -5.69
CA LEU A 127 -24.55 4.94 -4.60
C LEU A 127 -23.71 6.03 -3.96
N LEU A 128 -22.44 5.73 -3.64
CA LEU A 128 -21.53 6.70 -3.04
C LEU A 128 -21.22 7.86 -3.99
N LYS A 129 -21.04 7.61 -5.29
CA LYS A 129 -20.90 8.68 -6.30
C LYS A 129 -22.15 9.56 -6.37
N GLY A 130 -23.33 8.96 -6.28
CA GLY A 130 -24.61 9.67 -6.26
C GLY A 130 -24.72 10.60 -5.06
N GLU A 131 -24.28 10.17 -3.88
CA GLU A 131 -24.28 10.96 -2.65
C GLU A 131 -23.34 12.18 -2.73
N LEU A 132 -22.19 12.07 -3.42
CA LEU A 132 -21.25 13.19 -3.60
C LEU A 132 -21.79 14.34 -4.47
N ASN A 133 -22.75 14.04 -5.34
CA ASN A 133 -23.30 14.98 -6.33
C ASN A 133 -24.63 15.62 -5.89
N ARG A 134 -25.07 15.40 -4.65
CA ARG A 134 -26.28 15.99 -4.06
C ARG A 134 -25.96 17.25 -3.27
#